data_AF-A0A9X3CWY1-F1
#
_entry.id   AF-A0A9X3CWY1-F1
#
_cell.length_a   1.000
_cell.length_b   1.000
_cell.length_c   1.000
_cell.angle_alpha   90.00
_cell.angle_beta   90.00
_cell.angle_gamma   90.00
#
_symmetry.space_group_name_H-M   'P 1'
#
loop_
_entity.id
_entity.type
_entity.pdbx_description
1 polymer ?
#
loop_
_entity_poly.entity_id
_entity_poly.type
_entity_poly.pdbx_seq_one_letter_code
_entity_poly.pdbx_strand_id
1 'polypeptide(L)'
;MKTTKYIIYVLLVLFSTSGMQAQHENHQAEKVTTQNKEVLSPHTSTMAIIDGAHIHIDYSSPRVRDRIIFGGLVGYNTVWQAGAHKATWIETNKDLVIGDEILPAGKYAFFTVPGKENWKVMFNSRWDQHGKDEYDEKENVVVLEVHSETLENVQEALTYEVQKIENDEGVISLTWERKKISIPFQVSADEQRMND
;
A
#
# COMPACT_ATOMS: atom_id res chain seq x y z
N MET A 1 -22.54 -41.09 -71.11
CA MET A 1 -23.85 -41.54 -71.63
C MET A 1 -24.42 -42.49 -70.58
N LYS A 2 -25.63 -42.39 -70.06
CA LYS A 2 -26.85 -41.65 -70.40
C LYS A 2 -27.76 -41.83 -69.15
N THR A 3 -28.27 -40.75 -68.59
CA THR A 3 -29.72 -40.41 -68.49
C THR A 3 -30.52 -41.17 -67.42
N THR A 4 -31.56 -40.70 -66.74
CA THR A 4 -32.23 -39.40 -66.47
C THR A 4 -33.63 -39.80 -65.91
N LYS A 5 -34.20 -38.98 -64.99
CA LYS A 5 -35.64 -38.81 -64.62
C LYS A 5 -36.30 -39.88 -63.72
N TYR A 6 -36.71 -39.54 -62.49
CA TYR A 6 -37.82 -38.69 -61.97
C TYR A 6 -39.14 -39.46 -61.83
N ILE A 7 -39.64 -39.63 -60.60
CA ILE A 7 -41.07 -39.71 -60.30
C ILE A 7 -41.37 -38.88 -59.04
N ILE A 8 -42.27 -37.92 -59.25
CA ILE A 8 -42.94 -37.05 -58.28
C ILE A 8 -44.06 -37.85 -57.60
N TYR A 9 -44.23 -37.74 -56.29
CA TYR A 9 -45.56 -37.87 -55.67
C TYR A 9 -45.79 -36.83 -54.59
N VAL A 10 -47.04 -36.42 -54.56
CA VAL A 10 -47.63 -35.19 -54.02
C VAL A 10 -48.24 -35.47 -52.64
N LEU A 11 -48.02 -34.53 -51.71
CA LEU A 11 -48.83 -34.11 -50.55
C LEU A 11 -49.76 -35.11 -49.84
N LEU A 12 -49.56 -35.24 -48.51
CA LEU A 12 -50.67 -35.13 -47.55
C LEU A 12 -50.16 -34.61 -46.19
N VAL A 13 -50.65 -33.42 -45.85
CA VAL A 13 -50.51 -32.75 -44.55
C VAL A 13 -51.46 -33.43 -43.56
N LEU A 14 -50.96 -33.80 -42.38
CA LEU A 14 -51.79 -33.91 -41.18
C LEU A 14 -51.19 -33.01 -40.10
N PHE A 15 -51.94 -31.95 -39.81
CA PHE A 15 -51.80 -31.11 -38.64
C PHE A 15 -52.10 -31.93 -37.38
N SER A 16 -51.19 -31.89 -36.41
CA SER A 16 -51.56 -31.99 -35.00
C SER A 16 -50.68 -31.05 -34.19
N THR A 17 -51.31 -29.94 -33.82
CA THR A 17 -50.82 -28.91 -32.91
C THR A 17 -50.44 -29.51 -31.57
N SER A 18 -49.19 -29.38 -31.18
CA SER A 18 -48.81 -29.32 -29.77
C SER A 18 -47.99 -28.05 -29.59
N GLY A 19 -48.47 -27.17 -28.72
CA GLY A 19 -47.92 -25.84 -28.53
C GLY A 19 -46.42 -25.92 -28.20
N MET A 20 -45.63 -25.14 -28.94
CA MET A 20 -44.29 -24.77 -28.48
C MET A 20 -44.47 -23.87 -27.26
N GLN A 21 -44.48 -24.49 -26.09
CA GLN A 21 -44.05 -23.84 -24.86
C GLN A 21 -42.62 -23.38 -25.12
N ALA A 22 -42.40 -22.07 -25.21
CA ALA A 22 -41.07 -21.50 -25.09
C ALA A 22 -40.47 -22.04 -23.80
N GLN A 23 -39.50 -22.96 -23.91
CA GLN A 23 -38.67 -23.31 -22.78
C GLN A 23 -37.90 -22.06 -22.44
N HIS A 24 -38.28 -21.43 -21.32
CA HIS A 24 -37.35 -20.62 -20.55
C HIS A 24 -36.17 -21.54 -20.24
N GLU A 25 -35.08 -21.38 -20.97
CA GLU A 25 -33.77 -21.86 -20.51
C GLU A 25 -33.55 -21.22 -19.14
N ASN A 26 -33.66 -22.06 -18.13
CA ASN A 26 -33.16 -21.81 -16.79
C ASN A 26 -31.67 -21.48 -16.95
N HIS A 27 -31.37 -20.19 -17.10
CA HIS A 27 -30.06 -19.65 -16.84
C HIS A 27 -29.87 -19.82 -15.33
N GLN A 28 -29.47 -21.03 -14.94
CA GLN A 28 -28.81 -21.22 -13.67
C GLN A 28 -27.63 -20.27 -13.72
N ALA A 29 -27.73 -19.17 -12.97
CA ALA A 29 -26.61 -18.31 -12.71
C ALA A 29 -25.51 -19.20 -12.16
N GLU A 30 -24.51 -19.48 -12.99
CA GLU A 30 -23.27 -20.07 -12.56
C GLU A 30 -22.78 -19.17 -11.43
N LYS A 31 -22.76 -19.69 -10.20
CA LYS A 31 -22.13 -18.99 -9.09
C LYS A 31 -20.67 -18.84 -9.48
N VAL A 32 -20.33 -17.68 -10.03
CA VAL A 32 -18.95 -17.21 -10.12
C VAL A 32 -18.45 -17.18 -8.68
N THR A 33 -17.75 -18.24 -8.32
CA THR A 33 -16.98 -18.28 -7.10
C THR A 33 -15.85 -17.31 -7.37
N THR A 34 -15.98 -16.07 -6.89
CA THR A 34 -14.93 -15.06 -6.96
C THR A 34 -13.71 -15.64 -6.26
N GLN A 35 -12.78 -16.19 -7.04
CA GLN A 35 -11.44 -16.53 -6.60
C GLN A 35 -10.86 -15.24 -6.03
N ASN A 36 -10.62 -15.20 -4.71
CA ASN A 36 -10.06 -14.06 -4.01
C ASN A 36 -8.64 -13.81 -4.56
N LYS A 37 -8.50 -12.93 -5.56
CA LYS A 37 -7.22 -12.60 -6.17
C LYS A 37 -6.41 -11.81 -5.15
N GLU A 38 -5.39 -12.45 -4.57
CA GLU A 38 -4.49 -11.81 -3.62
C GLU A 38 -3.85 -10.55 -4.25
N VAL A 39 -4.10 -9.39 -3.64
CA VAL A 39 -3.51 -8.11 -4.09
C VAL A 39 -2.01 -8.13 -3.77
N LEU A 40 -1.16 -7.70 -4.72
CA LEU A 40 0.30 -7.81 -4.58
C LEU A 40 0.88 -6.88 -3.50
N SER A 41 0.18 -5.78 -3.23
CA SER A 41 0.56 -4.75 -2.28
C SER A 41 -0.70 -4.22 -1.62
N PRO A 42 -1.32 -4.99 -0.71
CA PRO A 42 -2.52 -4.57 -0.02
C PRO A 42 -2.30 -3.21 0.66
N HIS A 43 -3.31 -2.37 0.60
CA HIS A 43 -3.36 -1.11 1.33
C HIS A 43 -3.69 -1.38 2.80
N THR A 44 -3.01 -0.69 3.71
CA THR A 44 -3.17 -0.85 5.16
C THR A 44 -2.72 0.43 5.87
N SER A 45 -3.00 0.52 7.17
CA SER A 45 -2.54 1.60 8.02
C SER A 45 -2.17 1.12 9.42
N THR A 46 -1.46 1.96 10.17
CA THR A 46 -1.21 1.79 11.61
C THR A 46 -1.41 3.11 12.34
N MET A 47 -1.85 3.04 13.59
CA MET A 47 -2.16 4.21 14.41
C MET A 47 -1.73 4.01 15.86
N ALA A 48 -1.22 5.07 16.48
CA ALA A 48 -0.95 5.11 17.92
C ALA A 48 -1.27 6.50 18.49
N ILE A 49 -1.56 6.54 19.79
CA ILE A 49 -1.67 7.79 20.56
C ILE A 49 -0.56 7.80 21.61
N ILE A 50 0.34 8.79 21.56
CA ILE A 50 1.46 8.95 22.49
C ILE A 50 1.42 10.39 22.99
N ASP A 51 1.31 10.59 24.30
CA ASP A 51 1.12 11.91 24.94
C ASP A 51 0.08 12.85 24.25
N GLY A 52 -1.02 12.26 23.76
CA GLY A 52 -2.08 12.97 23.05
C GLY A 52 -1.76 13.34 21.59
N ALA A 53 -0.59 12.98 21.08
CA ALA A 53 -0.28 12.99 19.65
C ALA A 53 -0.86 11.73 18.99
N HIS A 54 -1.72 11.92 17.99
CA HIS A 54 -2.30 10.89 17.15
C HIS A 54 -1.39 10.68 15.95
N ILE A 55 -0.66 9.58 15.90
CA ILE A 55 0.23 9.25 14.78
C ILE A 55 -0.48 8.25 13.90
N HIS A 56 -0.71 8.60 12.63
CA HIS A 56 -1.35 7.73 11.64
C HIS A 56 -0.43 7.56 10.44
N ILE A 57 -0.16 6.31 10.06
CA ILE A 57 0.63 5.96 8.89
C ILE A 57 -0.22 5.10 7.97
N ASP A 58 -0.30 5.49 6.70
CA ASP A 58 -1.08 4.84 5.67
C ASP A 58 -0.19 4.51 4.48
N TYR A 59 -0.24 3.25 4.06
CA TYR A 59 0.76 2.70 3.16
C TYR A 59 0.22 1.52 2.36
N SER A 60 0.94 1.18 1.30
CA SER A 60 0.78 -0.11 0.64
C SER A 60 1.86 -1.07 1.16
N SER A 61 1.49 -2.31 1.47
CA SER A 61 2.35 -3.34 2.05
C SER A 61 2.77 -4.39 0.99
N PRO A 62 3.75 -4.11 0.12
CA PRO A 62 4.27 -5.10 -0.82
C PRO A 62 4.92 -6.28 -0.09
N ARG A 63 4.83 -7.46 -0.71
CA ARG A 63 5.48 -8.69 -0.23
C ARG A 63 6.88 -8.91 -0.83
N VAL A 64 7.76 -9.64 -0.16
CA VAL A 64 9.12 -9.96 -0.66
C VAL A 64 9.03 -10.87 -1.88
N ARG A 65 8.37 -12.02 -1.76
CA ARG A 65 8.14 -13.00 -2.83
C ARG A 65 9.41 -13.47 -3.54
N ASP A 66 10.39 -13.93 -2.77
CA ASP A 66 11.68 -14.45 -3.26
C ASP A 66 12.47 -13.45 -4.13
N ARG A 67 12.19 -12.15 -4.02
CA ARG A 67 12.92 -11.09 -4.72
C ARG A 67 14.01 -10.51 -3.85
N ILE A 68 15.08 -10.03 -4.49
CA ILE A 68 16.02 -9.11 -3.85
C ILE A 68 15.34 -7.76 -3.75
N ILE A 69 15.03 -7.33 -2.53
CA ILE A 69 14.34 -6.06 -2.29
C ILE A 69 15.31 -4.90 -2.36
N PHE A 70 16.21 -4.75 -1.39
CA PHE A 70 17.16 -3.64 -1.37
C PHE A 70 18.38 -3.94 -2.25
N GLY A 71 18.72 -3.01 -3.13
CA GLY A 71 19.71 -3.21 -4.20
C GLY A 71 19.17 -3.98 -5.42
N GLY A 72 17.91 -4.41 -5.39
CA GLY A 72 17.20 -5.02 -6.51
C GLY A 72 15.97 -4.20 -6.88
N LEU A 73 14.81 -4.57 -6.34
CA LEU A 73 13.54 -3.85 -6.56
C LEU A 73 13.60 -2.39 -6.12
N VAL A 74 14.20 -2.13 -4.96
CA VAL A 74 14.44 -0.80 -4.40
C VAL A 74 15.92 -0.52 -4.50
N GLY A 75 16.30 0.42 -5.38
CA GLY A 75 17.69 0.78 -5.61
C GLY A 75 18.32 1.47 -4.39
N TYR A 76 19.55 1.09 -4.05
CA TYR A 76 20.31 1.84 -3.07
C TYR A 76 20.64 3.24 -3.59
N ASN A 77 20.69 4.22 -2.69
CA ASN A 77 20.98 5.62 -2.97
C ASN A 77 19.97 6.26 -3.95
N THR A 78 18.75 5.73 -4.02
CA THR A 78 17.65 6.29 -4.80
C THR A 78 16.46 6.58 -3.91
N VAL A 79 15.72 7.65 -4.21
CA VAL A 79 14.48 7.98 -3.51
C VAL A 79 13.46 6.87 -3.72
N TRP A 80 12.87 6.42 -2.63
CA TRP A 80 11.80 5.43 -2.60
C TRP A 80 10.63 5.98 -1.81
N GLN A 81 9.42 5.79 -2.35
CA GLN A 81 8.17 6.21 -1.74
C GLN A 81 7.73 5.36 -0.53
N ALA A 82 8.64 4.49 -0.06
CA ALA A 82 8.48 3.69 1.14
C ALA A 82 7.17 2.88 1.17
N GLY A 83 6.79 2.35 0.02
CA GLY A 83 5.53 1.68 -0.24
C GLY A 83 5.43 1.26 -1.70
N ALA A 84 4.21 1.06 -2.18
CA ALA A 84 3.92 0.75 -3.58
C ALA A 84 2.86 1.71 -4.13
N HIS A 85 2.99 2.04 -5.43
CA HIS A 85 2.09 2.94 -6.17
C HIS A 85 2.12 4.39 -5.65
N LYS A 86 1.34 4.72 -4.62
CA LYS A 86 1.34 6.05 -3.99
C LYS A 86 2.45 6.15 -2.94
N ALA A 87 2.83 7.38 -2.60
CA ALA A 87 3.68 7.60 -1.44
C ALA A 87 2.96 7.20 -0.16
N THR A 88 3.67 6.51 0.72
CA THR A 88 3.25 6.35 2.12
C THR A 88 3.12 7.74 2.72
N TRP A 89 2.12 7.96 3.57
CA TRP A 89 1.99 9.22 4.29
C TRP A 89 1.88 9.01 5.79
N ILE A 90 2.29 10.03 6.53
CA ILE A 90 2.25 10.10 7.99
C ILE A 90 1.50 11.38 8.38
N GLU A 91 0.56 11.26 9.29
CA GLU A 91 -0.22 12.36 9.84
C GLU A 91 -0.06 12.40 11.36
N THR A 92 0.14 13.61 11.90
CA THR A 92 0.17 13.89 13.34
C THR A 92 -0.60 15.15 13.67
N ASN A 93 -1.32 15.16 14.79
CA ASN A 93 -2.06 16.34 15.27
C ASN A 93 -1.25 17.19 16.26
N LYS A 94 -0.02 16.79 16.59
CA LYS A 94 0.92 17.54 17.42
C LYS A 94 2.28 17.60 16.75
N ASP A 95 3.03 18.63 17.09
CA ASP A 95 4.42 18.78 16.69
C ASP A 95 5.26 17.64 17.28
N LEU A 96 6.15 17.07 16.47
CA LEU A 96 7.06 16.01 16.87
C LEU A 96 8.49 16.50 16.71
N VAL A 97 9.32 16.31 17.72
CA VAL A 97 10.77 16.44 17.61
C VAL A 97 11.31 15.13 17.03
N ILE A 98 11.95 15.20 15.87
CA ILE A 98 12.51 14.06 15.15
C ILE A 98 13.98 14.37 14.87
N GLY A 99 14.89 13.68 15.57
CA GLY A 99 16.30 14.09 15.59
C GLY A 99 16.43 15.49 16.21
N ASP A 100 17.07 16.41 15.48
CA ASP A 100 17.24 17.81 15.89
C ASP A 100 16.21 18.76 15.24
N GLU A 101 15.24 18.23 14.48
CA GLU A 101 14.26 19.02 13.74
C GLU A 101 12.85 18.84 14.32
N ILE A 102 12.02 19.87 14.15
CA ILE A 102 10.60 19.82 14.51
C ILE A 102 9.81 19.51 13.25
N LEU A 103 9.04 18.42 13.27
CA LEU A 103 7.97 18.15 12.32
C LEU A 103 6.67 18.73 12.89
N PRO A 104 6.14 19.84 12.33
CA PRO A 104 4.90 20.42 12.82
C PRO A 104 3.71 19.45 12.71
N ALA A 105 2.64 19.72 13.45
CA ALA A 105 1.36 19.06 13.25
C ALA A 105 0.92 19.19 11.79
N GLY A 106 0.55 18.07 11.17
CA GLY A 106 0.22 18.04 9.77
C GLY A 106 0.30 16.65 9.16
N LYS A 107 0.23 16.61 7.83
CA LYS A 107 0.25 15.40 7.01
C LYS A 107 1.34 15.49 5.96
N TYR A 108 2.16 14.45 5.89
CA TYR A 108 3.40 14.44 5.12
C TYR A 108 3.53 13.17 4.30
N ALA A 109 4.06 13.26 3.09
CA ALA A 109 4.54 12.08 2.37
C ALA A 109 5.84 11.62 3.02
N PHE A 110 6.01 10.31 3.12
CA PHE A 110 7.16 9.67 3.73
C PHE A 110 8.01 9.02 2.64
N PHE A 111 9.24 9.52 2.52
CA PHE A 111 10.22 9.02 1.55
C PHE A 111 11.46 8.55 2.28
N THR A 112 12.17 7.63 1.63
CA THR A 112 13.48 7.20 2.10
C THR A 112 14.47 7.16 0.95
N VAL A 113 15.77 7.24 1.28
CA VAL A 113 16.85 6.87 0.38
C VAL A 113 17.59 5.72 1.05
N PRO A 114 17.31 4.45 0.70
CA PRO A 114 17.97 3.32 1.30
C PRO A 114 19.46 3.29 0.98
N GLY A 115 20.30 3.19 1.99
CA GLY A 115 21.71 2.81 1.86
C GLY A 115 21.96 1.40 2.39
N LYS A 116 23.22 0.95 2.34
CA LYS A 116 23.61 -0.38 2.86
C LYS A 116 23.55 -0.44 4.39
N GLU A 117 24.00 0.64 5.04
CA GLU A 117 24.11 0.75 6.50
C GLU A 117 23.22 1.86 7.05
N ASN A 118 23.14 3.01 6.38
CA ASN A 118 22.33 4.14 6.81
C ASN A 118 21.32 4.50 5.73
N TRP A 119 20.14 4.93 6.15
CA TRP A 119 19.07 5.40 5.29
C TRP A 119 18.80 6.86 5.56
N LYS A 120 18.57 7.62 4.50
CA LYS A 120 17.96 8.95 4.65
C LYS A 120 16.45 8.79 4.74
N VAL A 121 15.83 9.50 5.67
CA VAL A 121 14.38 9.57 5.86
C VAL A 121 13.96 11.01 5.61
N MET A 122 12.88 11.20 4.85
CA MET A 122 12.35 12.53 4.55
C MET A 122 10.84 12.57 4.77
N PHE A 123 10.41 13.60 5.50
CA PHE A 123 9.00 14.00 5.61
C PHE A 123 8.76 15.16 4.65
N ASN A 124 7.87 14.97 3.69
CA ASN A 124 7.64 15.89 2.58
C ASN A 124 6.23 16.51 2.67
N SER A 125 6.13 17.83 2.57
CA SER A 125 4.91 18.62 2.83
C SER A 125 3.75 18.33 1.87
N ARG A 126 4.02 17.87 0.65
CA ARG A 126 2.97 17.44 -0.29
C ARG A 126 2.70 15.95 -0.10
N TRP A 127 1.67 15.60 0.65
CA TRP A 127 1.45 14.20 1.05
C TRP A 127 0.80 13.29 -0.02
N ASP A 128 -0.09 13.82 -0.87
CA ASP A 128 -0.82 13.03 -1.88
C ASP A 128 -0.05 12.94 -3.20
N GLN A 129 1.10 12.25 -3.16
CA GLN A 129 1.96 12.06 -4.33
C GLN A 129 1.77 10.69 -4.98
N HIS A 130 1.85 10.62 -6.30
CA HIS A 130 1.83 9.38 -7.09
C HIS A 130 3.18 8.62 -7.08
N GLY A 131 3.83 8.61 -5.91
CA GLY A 131 5.10 7.95 -5.66
C GLY A 131 6.32 8.85 -5.88
N LYS A 132 7.49 8.22 -6.05
CA LYS A 132 8.80 8.91 -6.06
C LYS A 132 9.04 9.83 -7.26
N ASP A 133 8.26 9.70 -8.34
CA ASP A 133 8.48 10.49 -9.55
C ASP A 133 7.94 11.93 -9.41
N GLU A 134 7.08 12.16 -8.41
CA GLU A 134 6.61 13.49 -8.03
C GLU A 134 7.44 14.14 -6.93
N TYR A 135 8.42 13.43 -6.36
CA TYR A 135 9.24 13.92 -5.25
C TYR A 135 10.03 15.18 -5.63
N ASP A 136 9.93 16.23 -4.80
CA ASP A 136 10.79 17.41 -4.83
C ASP A 136 11.44 17.62 -3.46
N GLU A 137 12.77 17.71 -3.44
CA GLU A 137 13.56 17.92 -2.22
C GLU A 137 13.24 19.25 -1.51
N LYS A 138 12.76 20.26 -2.25
CA LYS A 138 12.37 21.56 -1.69
C LYS A 138 11.12 21.49 -0.83
N GLU A 139 10.35 20.41 -0.98
CA GLU A 139 9.14 20.17 -0.19
C GLU A 139 9.43 19.38 1.09
N ASN A 140 10.69 18.98 1.33
CA ASN A 140 11.09 18.31 2.58
C ASN A 140 10.97 19.28 3.77
N VAL A 141 10.32 18.81 4.83
CA VAL A 141 10.17 19.51 6.11
C VAL A 141 11.17 18.99 7.14
N VAL A 142 11.34 17.67 7.18
CA VAL A 142 12.35 17.03 8.02
C VAL A 142 13.19 16.06 7.19
N VAL A 143 14.51 16.10 7.37
CA VAL A 143 15.46 15.15 6.77
C VAL A 143 16.45 14.65 7.80
N LEU A 144 16.51 13.34 8.00
CA LEU A 144 17.44 12.72 8.94
C LEU A 144 18.05 11.44 8.38
N GLU A 145 19.17 11.03 8.97
CA GLU A 145 19.78 9.72 8.72
C GLU A 145 19.52 8.78 9.88
N VAL A 146 19.18 7.53 9.57
CA VAL A 146 18.94 6.46 10.54
C VAL A 146 19.71 5.21 10.16
N HIS A 147 20.14 4.44 11.17
CA HIS A 147 20.78 3.15 10.94
C HIS A 147 19.78 2.10 10.44
N SER A 148 20.20 1.29 9.48
CA SER A 148 19.46 0.15 8.97
C SER A 148 19.95 -1.15 9.60
N GLU A 149 19.16 -1.65 10.53
CA GLU A 149 19.39 -2.92 11.19
C GLU A 149 19.13 -4.08 10.21
N THR A 150 19.95 -5.13 10.32
CA THR A 150 19.72 -6.37 9.57
C THR A 150 19.15 -7.44 10.49
N LEU A 151 17.93 -7.86 10.21
CA LEU A 151 17.19 -8.84 11.01
C LEU A 151 17.62 -10.27 10.68
N GLU A 152 17.52 -11.16 11.66
CA GLU A 152 17.76 -12.60 11.46
C GLU A 152 16.71 -13.22 10.53
N ASN A 153 15.44 -12.91 10.77
CA ASN A 153 14.31 -13.45 10.04
C ASN A 153 13.81 -12.47 8.96
N VAL A 154 13.19 -13.04 7.91
CA VAL A 154 12.57 -12.25 6.83
C VAL A 154 11.18 -11.78 7.25
N GLN A 155 10.97 -10.47 7.20
CA GLN A 155 9.68 -9.81 7.24
C GLN A 155 9.06 -9.82 5.82
N GLU A 156 8.14 -10.75 5.59
CA GLU A 156 7.58 -10.99 4.25
C GLU A 156 6.80 -9.79 3.69
N ALA A 157 6.07 -9.06 4.51
CA ALA A 157 5.28 -7.90 4.10
C ALA A 157 5.87 -6.62 4.68
N LEU A 158 5.97 -5.55 3.89
CA LEU A 158 6.38 -4.24 4.41
C LEU A 158 5.43 -3.82 5.52
N THR A 159 5.95 -3.59 6.71
CA THR A 159 5.15 -3.27 7.89
C THR A 159 5.66 -1.99 8.53
N TYR A 160 4.71 -1.12 8.88
CA TYR A 160 4.96 0.03 9.75
C TYR A 160 4.37 -0.20 11.13
N GLU A 161 5.08 0.27 12.14
CA GLU A 161 4.63 0.26 13.54
C GLU A 161 4.93 1.59 14.19
N VAL A 162 4.06 2.00 15.11
CA VAL A 162 4.29 3.14 15.99
C VAL A 162 4.17 2.61 17.41
N GLN A 163 5.24 2.74 18.19
CA GLN A 163 5.30 2.20 19.55
C GLN A 163 5.70 3.31 20.53
N LYS A 164 5.07 3.31 21.70
CA LYS A 164 5.50 4.17 22.81
C LYS A 164 6.77 3.60 23.43
N ILE A 165 7.77 4.44 23.67
CA ILE A 165 8.97 4.06 24.43
C ILE A 165 8.72 4.41 25.90
N GLU A 166 8.76 5.69 26.24
CA GLU A 166 8.53 6.22 27.59
C GLU A 166 7.84 7.59 27.50
N ASN A 167 7.06 8.00 28.50
CA ASN A 167 6.47 9.36 28.59
C ASN A 167 5.84 9.91 27.29
N ASP A 168 6.48 10.91 26.70
CA ASP A 168 6.18 11.63 25.46
C ASP A 168 7.03 11.14 24.26
N GLU A 169 7.82 10.10 24.45
CA GLU A 169 8.68 9.50 23.44
C GLU A 169 8.02 8.28 22.77
N GLY A 170 8.23 8.19 21.46
CA GLY A 170 7.80 7.08 20.64
C GLY A 170 8.83 6.73 19.57
N VAL A 171 8.55 5.66 18.85
CA VAL A 171 9.33 5.25 17.68
C VAL A 171 8.41 4.82 16.56
N ILE A 172 8.69 5.34 15.36
CA ILE A 172 8.14 4.84 14.11
C ILE A 172 9.13 3.83 13.54
N SER A 173 8.68 2.62 13.22
CA SER A 173 9.52 1.60 12.60
C SER A 173 8.99 1.23 11.21
N LEU A 174 9.91 1.04 10.26
CA LEU A 174 9.65 0.40 8.97
C LEU A 174 10.44 -0.90 8.93
N THR A 175 9.75 -2.02 8.71
CA THR A 175 10.39 -3.34 8.55
C THR A 175 9.95 -4.00 7.26
N TRP A 176 10.92 -4.44 6.44
CA TRP A 176 10.64 -5.23 5.25
C TRP A 176 11.84 -6.06 4.84
N GLU A 177 11.59 -7.26 4.32
CA GLU A 177 12.64 -8.22 4.02
C GLU A 177 13.51 -8.45 5.27
N ARG A 178 14.80 -8.12 5.25
CA ARG A 178 15.66 -8.25 6.44
C ARG A 178 16.09 -6.90 6.97
N LYS A 179 15.47 -5.81 6.52
CA LYS A 179 15.83 -4.46 6.96
C LYS A 179 14.79 -3.90 7.89
N LYS A 180 15.28 -3.26 8.95
CA LYS A 180 14.50 -2.42 9.85
C LYS A 180 15.18 -1.06 9.98
N ILE A 181 14.38 0.00 9.94
CA ILE A 181 14.80 1.33 10.40
C ILE A 181 13.86 1.77 11.53
N SER A 182 14.42 2.51 12.47
CA SER A 182 13.71 3.05 13.63
C SER A 182 13.91 4.55 13.66
N ILE A 183 12.83 5.31 13.77
CA ILE A 183 12.79 6.77 13.80
C ILE A 183 12.21 7.18 15.15
N PRO A 184 13.06 7.41 16.16
CA PRO A 184 12.62 7.95 17.44
C PRO A 184 12.03 9.34 17.25
N PHE A 185 11.01 9.65 18.04
CA PHE A 185 10.44 10.98 18.12
C PHE A 185 10.01 11.28 19.55
N GLN A 186 9.91 12.56 19.86
CA GLN A 186 9.31 13.06 21.09
C GLN A 186 8.15 13.99 20.74
N VAL A 187 7.04 13.89 21.45
CA VAL A 187 5.92 14.82 21.31
C VAL A 187 6.33 16.15 21.91
N SER A 188 6.27 17.23 21.12
CA SER A 188 6.61 18.56 21.63
C SER A 188 5.63 18.96 22.72
N ALA A 189 6.14 19.59 23.79
CA ALA A 189 5.30 20.16 24.82
C ALA A 189 4.43 21.28 24.22
N ASP A 190 3.11 21.24 24.46
CA ASP A 190 2.22 22.32 24.07
C ASP A 190 2.62 23.61 24.82
N GLU A 191 3.01 24.68 24.11
CA GLU A 191 3.30 25.99 24.75
C GLU A 191 2.11 26.50 25.59
N GLN A 192 0.89 26.05 25.28
CA GLN A 192 -0.32 26.41 26.01
C GLN A 192 -0.35 25.87 27.45
N ARG A 193 0.42 24.82 27.79
CA ARG A 193 0.51 24.31 29.17
C ARG A 193 1.41 25.14 30.09
N MET A 194 2.18 26.08 29.55
CA MET A 194 3.08 26.93 30.35
C MET A 194 2.47 28.28 30.72
N ASN A 195 1.25 28.59 30.26
CA ASN A 195 0.59 29.88 30.49
C ASN A 195 -0.69 29.79 31.37
N ASP A 196 -1.00 28.61 31.93
CA ASP A 196 -2.10 28.37 32.88
C ASP A 196 -1.55 28.02 34.27
#